data_AF-A0A1H5PCR5-F1
#
_entry.id   AF-A0A1H5PCR5-F1
#
_cell.length_a   1.000
_cell.length_b   1.000
_cell.length_c   1.000
_cell.angle_alpha   90.00
_cell.angle_beta   90.00
_cell.angle_gamma   90.00
#
_symmetry.space_group_name_H-M   'P 1'
#
loop_
_entity.id
_entity.type
_entity.pdbx_description
1 polymer ?
#
loop_
_entity_poly.entity_id
_entity_poly.type
_entity_poly.pdbx_seq_one_letter_code
_entity_poly.pdbx_strand_id
1 'polypeptide(L)' 'MTRKNPYFLIGTLGMLMTSIFNILLETIVAEGSLISSFSLLYPVFIAFLLVGAGNMVRHQHRSHQIN' A
#
# COMPACT_ATOMS: atom_id res chain seq x y z
N MET A 1 -8.07 19.62 10.49
CA MET A 1 -7.07 18.53 10.49
C MET A 1 -7.53 17.45 9.54
N THR A 2 -6.83 17.29 8.43
CA THR A 2 -7.11 16.32 7.36
C THR A 2 -7.28 14.93 7.96
N ARG A 3 -8.47 14.33 7.84
CA ARG A 3 -8.72 12.93 8.21
C ARG A 3 -7.88 12.03 7.30
N LYS A 4 -6.60 11.88 7.62
CA LYS A 4 -5.69 10.99 6.91
C LYS A 4 -6.22 9.58 7.08
N ASN A 5 -6.60 8.94 5.98
CA ASN A 5 -7.10 7.57 5.99
C ASN A 5 -5.90 6.64 6.24
N PRO A 6 -5.72 6.15 7.48
CA PRO A 6 -4.46 5.53 7.91
C PRO A 6 -4.18 4.24 7.11
N TYR A 7 -5.23 3.54 6.69
CA TYR A 7 -5.14 2.33 5.86
C TYR A 7 -4.56 2.61 4.48
N PHE A 8 -4.96 3.71 3.84
CA PHE A 8 -4.40 4.12 2.56
C PHE A 8 -2.92 4.48 2.72
N LEU A 9 -2.58 5.23 3.78
CA LEU A 9 -1.19 5.60 4.08
C LEU A 9 -0.31 4.36 4.30
N ILE A 10 -0.80 3.38 5.07
CA ILE A 10 -0.09 2.12 5.35
C ILE A 10 0.12 1.32 4.06
N GLY A 11 -0.89 1.21 3.20
CA GLY A 11 -0.76 0.52 1.92
C GLY A 11 0.27 1.19 0.99
N THR A 12 0.22 2.52 0.85
CA THR A 12 1.14 3.25 -0.02
C THR A 12 2.58 3.21 0.52
N LEU A 13 2.75 3.44 1.83
CA LEU A 13 4.06 3.44 2.46
C LEU A 13 4.68 2.03 2.46
N GLY A 14 3.86 1.01 2.69
CA GLY A 14 4.26 -0.38 2.61
C GLY A 14 4.75 -0.79 1.22
N MET A 15 4.03 -0.41 0.16
CA MET A 15 4.47 -0.66 -1.22
C MET A 15 5.76 0.09 -1.58
N LEU A 16 5.89 1.35 -1.15
CA LEU A 16 7.11 2.13 -1.38
C LEU A 16 8.32 1.48 -0.70
N MET A 17 8.21 1.18 0.60
CA MET A 17 9.29 0.54 1.35
C MET A 17 9.65 -0.82 0.75
N THR A 18 8.66 -1.62 0.39
CA THR A 18 8.87 -2.94 -0.21
C THR A 18 9.59 -2.84 -1.56
N SER A 19 9.21 -1.86 -2.39
CA SER A 19 9.86 -1.65 -3.69
C SER A 19 11.31 -1.19 -3.52
N ILE A 20 11.58 -0.29 -2.57
CA ILE A 20 12.94 0.15 -2.23
C ILE A 20 13.78 -1.03 -1.74
N PHE A 21 13.24 -1.84 -0.82
CA PHE A 21 13.93 -3.04 -0.33
C PHE A 21 14.17 -4.06 -1.43
N ASN A 22 13.20 -4.28 -2.32
CA ASN A 22 13.33 -5.22 -3.43
C ASN A 22 14.47 -4.80 -4.38
N ILE A 23 14.56 -3.52 -4.73
CA ILE A 23 15.64 -2.98 -5.57
C ILE A 23 16.99 -3.09 -4.86
N LEU A 24 17.07 -2.71 -3.58
CA LEU A 24 18.30 -2.82 -2.79
C LEU A 24 18.79 -4.27 -2.71
N LEU A 25 17.87 -5.20 -2.47
CA LEU A 25 18.18 -6.61 -2.38
C LEU A 25 18.61 -7.20 -3.71
N GLU A 26 17.98 -6.80 -4.81
CA GLU A 26 18.39 -7.17 -6.17
C GLU A 26 19.81 -6.65 -6.50
N THR A 27 20.18 -5.47 -6.00
CA THR A 27 21.55 -4.94 -6.18
C THR A 27 22.61 -5.63 -5.33
N ILE A 28 22.25 -6.17 -4.16
CA ILE A 28 23.20 -6.81 -3.23
C ILE A 28 23.33 -8.31 -3.52
N VAL A 29 22.24 -8.96 -3.92
CA VAL A 29 22.17 -10.40 -4.12
C VAL A 29 22.19 -10.71 -5.61
N ALA A 30 23.38 -11.07 -6.12
CA ALA A 30 23.59 -11.43 -7.52
C ALA A 30 22.92 -12.76 -7.95
N GLU A 31 22.44 -13.55 -6.98
CA GLU A 31 21.74 -14.82 -7.23
C GLU A 31 20.21 -14.58 -7.13
N GLY A 32 19.53 -14.59 -8.28
CA GLY A 32 18.16 -14.09 -8.51
C GLY A 32 17.00 -14.81 -7.80
N SER A 33 17.12 -15.16 -6.53
CA SER A 33 16.14 -15.96 -5.78
C SER A 33 15.27 -15.17 -4.77
N LEU A 34 15.38 -13.83 -4.71
CA LEU A 34 14.62 -13.03 -3.72
C LEU A 34 13.19 -12.67 -4.12
N ILE A 35 12.83 -12.88 -5.38
CA ILE A 35 11.49 -12.60 -5.93
C ILE A 35 10.40 -13.34 -5.13
N SER A 36 10.69 -14.53 -4.59
CA SER A 36 9.70 -15.35 -3.89
C SER A 36 9.24 -14.76 -2.55
N SER A 37 10.11 -14.06 -1.81
CA SER A 37 9.79 -13.58 -0.46
C SER A 37 8.91 -12.33 -0.48
N PHE A 38 9.08 -11.46 -1.48
CA PHE A 38 8.28 -10.24 -1.63
C PHE A 38 6.95 -10.45 -2.34
N SER A 39 6.80 -11.57 -3.06
CA SER A 39 5.57 -11.94 -3.78
C SER A 39 4.32 -11.96 -2.88
N LEU A 40 4.49 -12.26 -1.58
CA LEU A 40 3.39 -12.31 -0.62
C LEU A 40 3.05 -10.94 -0.02
N LEU A 41 4.01 -9.99 -0.02
CA LEU A 41 3.83 -8.65 0.54
C LEU A 41 3.02 -7.73 -0.38
N TYR A 42 3.23 -7.82 -1.70
CA TYR A 42 2.49 -7.03 -2.69
C TYR A 42 0.95 -7.16 -2.58
N PRO A 43 0.35 -8.37 -2.58
CA PRO A 43 -1.11 -8.51 -2.46
C PRO A 43 -1.65 -8.01 -1.12
N VAL A 44 -0.86 -8.11 -0.03
CA VAL A 44 -1.24 -7.58 1.29
C VAL A 44 -1.38 -6.06 1.23
N PHE A 45 -0.42 -5.35 0.65
CA PHE A 45 -0.52 -3.89 0.53
C PHE A 45 -1.59 -3.43 -0.45
N ILE A 46 -1.84 -4.19 -1.51
CA ILE A 46 -2.96 -3.94 -2.44
C ILE A 46 -4.30 -4.03 -1.68
N ALA A 47 -4.47 -5.01 -0.79
CA ALA A 47 -5.67 -5.11 0.05
C ALA A 47 -5.84 -3.88 0.95
N PHE A 48 -4.75 -3.40 1.59
CA PHE A 48 -4.79 -2.18 2.39
C PHE A 48 -5.13 -0.93 1.57
N LEU A 49 -4.62 -0.81 0.33
CA LEU A 49 -5.01 0.27 -0.57
C LEU A 49 -6.48 0.21 -0.96
N LEU A 50 -7.01 -0.97 -1.28
CA LEU A 50 -8.41 -1.14 -1.65
C LEU A 50 -9.35 -0.79 -0.48
N VAL A 51 -9.01 -1.23 0.74
CA VAL A 51 -9.76 -0.87 1.95
C VAL A 51 -9.67 0.64 2.23
N GLY A 52 -8.48 1.23 2.09
CA GLY A 52 -8.27 2.67 2.24
C GLY A 52 -9.07 3.48 1.21
N ALA A 53 -9.01 3.11 -0.06
CA ALA A 53 -9.73 3.76 -1.16
C ALA A 53 -11.25 3.62 -0.98
N GLY A 54 -11.74 2.42 -0.64
CA GLY A 54 -13.15 2.18 -0.36
C GLY A 54 -13.68 3.04 0.80
N ASN A 55 -12.91 3.16 1.89
CA ASN A 55 -13.25 4.05 3.00
C ASN A 55 -13.28 5.52 2.60
N MET A 56 -12.38 5.95 1.70
CA MET A 56 -12.30 7.33 1.23
C MET A 56 -13.50 7.70 0.34
N VAL A 57 -13.90 6.80 -0.56
CA VAL A 57 -15.10 6.96 -1.41
C VAL A 57 -16.37 7.00 -0.57
N ARG A 58 -16.50 6.11 0.42
CA ARG A 58 -17.63 6.10 1.35
C ARG A 58 -17.75 7.38 2.16
N HIS A 59 -16.62 7.93 2.63
CA HIS A 59 -16.61 9.20 3.36
C HIS A 59 -16.98 10.40 2.47
N GLN A 60 -16.54 10.42 1.21
CA GLN A 60 -16.95 11.48 0.27
C GLN A 60 -18.45 11.44 -0.04
N HIS A 61 -19.01 10.25 -0.27
CA HIS A 61 -20.45 10.09 -0.48
C HIS A 61 -21.27 10.56 0.72
N ARG A 62 -20.83 10.23 1.94
CA ARG A 62 -21.51 10.64 3.17
C ARG A 62 -21.46 12.16 3.39
N SER A 63 -20.39 12.84 2.96
CA SER A 63 -20.27 14.30 3.03
C SER A 63 -21.19 15.03 2.05
N HIS A 64 -21.46 14.44 0.88
CA HIS A 64 -22.35 15.04 -0.14
C HIS A 64 -23.84 14.89 0.17
N GLN A 65 -24.24 13.98 1.08
CA GLN A 65 -25.64 13.82 1.47
C GLN A 65 -26.10 14.74 2.62
N ILE A 66 -25.20 15.51 3.23
CA ILE A 66 -25.51 16.40 4.37
C ILE A 66 -25.54 17.88 3.95
N ASN A 67 -25.52 18.17 2.65
CA ASN A 67 -25.58 19.50 2.06
C ASN A 67 -26.72 19.57 1.04
#